data_AF-A0A538SM44-F1
#
_entry.id   AF-A0A538SM44-F1
#
_cell.length_a   1.000
_cell.length_b   1.000
_cell.length_c   1.000
_cell.angle_alpha   90.00
_cell.angle_beta   90.00
_cell.angle_gamma   90.00
#
_symmetry.space_group_name_H-M   'P 1'
#
loop_
_entity.id
_entity.type
_entity.pdbx_description
1 polymer ?
#
loop_
_entity_poly.entity_id
_entity_poly.type
_entity_poly.pdbx_seq_one_letter_code
_entity_poly.pdbx_strand_id
1 'polypeptide(L)'
;MRFPLAAALLCASGSLLLAPAASRADWLQPDGSYREAQLILKMAARDTAGHGDDPGRLDSLGVALLRLGRLAEARKVFQRSLALRPADDGARASLGKLALFDDRLSEAESLLAGVQDDAGALHDLMAARVRRGEYAAAAEMAGDVDQEGRTALLERMAEGPIYQVTAGPDRIDLPWTRAYPVPLVRVKLNGQSVLMALDTGSSDLLIDESAARRYRVDRVPGQRIEFWSGSRVAVRNAMAQRLEIGAFRIERLPAGTLSLRKWSIEVNPQSEPAVGVIGLNLMRRFTPTMDFKNQRLELRRPGVRFAAAEGAARVPFQIWGENELTVYGSLAGSRKMAMVVQSGVPYCGVGAPAEVFDEIGVKAGAMSRLVKGAGQWLQGRPWASVTVPTVTVGAVVKDKVPGWLGALDSGELWRHGVRRDALLSSDFFRGRRVTIDWSAHELVFEE
;
A
#
# COMPACT_ATOMS: atom_id res chain seq x y z
N MET A 1 39.67 20.74 -55.00
CA MET A 1 39.46 19.93 -53.78
C MET A 1 39.71 20.82 -52.56
N ARG A 2 38.72 20.86 -51.63
CA ARG A 2 38.72 21.46 -50.26
C ARG A 2 38.86 23.00 -50.11
N PHE A 3 37.74 23.61 -49.67
CA PHE A 3 37.47 24.69 -48.66
C PHE A 3 38.54 25.77 -48.33
N PRO A 4 38.15 27.05 -48.02
CA PRO A 4 37.38 27.35 -46.79
C PRO A 4 36.39 28.55 -46.81
N LEU A 5 35.77 28.74 -45.63
CA LEU A 5 34.65 29.58 -45.21
C LEU A 5 34.89 31.09 -45.27
N ALA A 6 33.82 31.90 -45.41
CA ALA A 6 33.36 32.86 -44.39
C ALA A 6 32.14 33.70 -44.82
N ALA A 7 31.30 34.01 -43.81
CA ALA A 7 30.43 35.19 -43.67
C ALA A 7 29.16 35.33 -44.52
N ALA A 8 28.00 35.33 -43.85
CA ALA A 8 27.18 36.54 -43.71
C ALA A 8 26.03 36.35 -42.70
N LEU A 9 25.95 37.31 -41.80
CA LEU A 9 25.01 37.51 -40.71
C LEU A 9 23.59 37.93 -41.18
N LEU A 10 22.61 37.60 -40.31
CA LEU A 10 21.40 38.35 -39.92
C LEU A 10 20.29 38.70 -40.94
N CYS A 11 19.08 38.20 -40.65
CA CYS A 11 18.00 39.00 -40.04
C CYS A 11 16.73 38.15 -39.83
N ALA A 12 16.20 38.07 -38.61
CA ALA A 12 14.76 38.15 -38.32
C ALA A 12 14.50 38.03 -36.80
N SER A 13 14.08 39.16 -36.26
CA SER A 13 13.31 39.40 -35.03
C SER A 13 12.47 38.23 -34.50
N GLY A 14 12.70 37.88 -33.23
CA GLY A 14 11.77 37.10 -32.42
C GLY A 14 11.93 37.51 -30.96
N SER A 15 11.06 38.40 -30.48
CA SER A 15 10.98 38.79 -29.07
C SER A 15 10.64 37.58 -28.21
N LEU A 16 11.63 37.03 -27.49
CA LEU A 16 11.36 36.09 -26.39
C LEU A 16 10.76 36.88 -25.22
N LEU A 17 9.44 36.90 -25.15
CA LEU A 17 8.72 37.10 -23.90
C LEU A 17 9.03 35.88 -23.02
N LEU A 18 10.01 36.02 -22.12
CA LEU A 18 10.14 35.16 -20.94
C LEU A 18 8.89 35.39 -20.09
N ALA A 19 7.89 34.53 -20.27
CA ALA A 19 6.84 34.38 -19.28
C ALA A 19 7.53 33.94 -17.97
N PRO A 20 7.24 34.58 -16.82
CA PRO A 20 7.71 34.06 -15.56
C PRO A 20 7.03 32.71 -15.40
N ALA A 21 7.81 31.62 -15.46
CA ALA A 21 7.35 30.35 -14.96
C ALA A 21 7.00 30.60 -13.49
N ALA A 22 5.71 30.70 -13.21
CA ALA A 22 5.21 30.77 -11.86
C ALA A 22 5.77 29.55 -11.15
N SER A 23 6.67 29.81 -10.20
CA SER A 23 7.24 28.86 -9.27
C SER A 23 6.10 28.22 -8.48
N ARG A 24 5.51 27.17 -9.04
CA ARG A 24 4.58 26.29 -8.34
C ARG A 24 5.40 25.47 -7.37
N ALA A 25 5.44 25.94 -6.12
CA ALA A 25 5.72 25.20 -4.89
C ALA A 25 6.67 23.98 -4.98
N ASP A 26 7.96 24.24 -5.19
CA ASP A 26 9.03 23.25 -4.98
C ASP A 26 9.18 22.81 -3.51
N TRP A 27 8.48 23.47 -2.57
CA TRP A 27 8.45 23.16 -1.12
C TRP A 27 7.50 22.00 -0.74
N LEU A 28 6.88 21.36 -1.74
CA LEU A 28 5.94 20.23 -1.55
C LEU A 28 6.57 18.85 -1.83
N GLN A 29 7.86 18.79 -2.17
CA GLN A 29 8.63 17.55 -2.17
C GLN A 29 9.16 17.33 -0.75
N PRO A 30 8.64 16.37 0.05
CA PRO A 30 9.16 16.15 1.38
C PRO A 30 10.59 15.60 1.30
N ASP A 31 11.54 16.41 1.74
CA ASP A 31 12.86 15.96 2.18
C ASP A 31 12.65 14.92 3.31
N GLY A 32 13.43 13.83 3.23
CA GLY A 32 13.13 12.54 3.84
C GLY A 32 13.25 12.50 5.37
N SER A 33 13.73 13.56 6.02
CA SER A 33 14.00 13.51 7.45
C SER A 33 12.72 13.69 8.28
N TYR A 34 12.46 12.75 9.18
CA TYR A 34 11.39 12.90 10.19
C TYR A 34 11.60 14.17 11.03
N ARG A 35 12.87 14.56 11.23
CA ARG A 35 13.28 15.72 12.02
C ARG A 35 12.76 17.03 11.43
N GLU A 36 12.80 17.19 10.12
CA GLU A 36 12.26 18.39 9.47
C GLU A 36 10.74 18.45 9.62
N ALA A 37 10.04 17.34 9.36
CA ALA A 37 8.60 17.29 9.58
C ALA A 37 8.23 17.62 11.04
N GLN A 38 9.04 17.17 12.03
CA GLN A 38 8.89 17.57 13.42
C GLN A 38 9.15 19.07 13.66
N LEU A 39 10.14 19.66 13.00
CA LEU A 39 10.43 21.08 13.09
C LEU A 39 9.26 21.90 12.54
N ILE A 40 8.74 21.52 11.36
CA ILE A 40 7.55 22.13 10.74
C ILE A 40 6.37 22.06 11.71
N LEU A 41 6.13 20.91 12.33
CA LEU A 41 5.05 20.79 13.32
C LEU A 41 5.26 21.71 14.53
N LYS A 42 6.49 21.80 15.06
CA LYS A 42 6.78 22.71 16.19
C LYS A 42 6.54 24.17 15.80
N MET A 43 6.93 24.56 14.60
CA MET A 43 6.73 25.92 14.09
C MET A 43 5.24 26.22 13.90
N ALA A 44 4.50 25.32 13.25
CA ALA A 44 3.05 25.47 13.06
C ALA A 44 2.32 25.57 14.41
N ALA A 45 2.63 24.67 15.36
CA ALA A 45 2.02 24.71 16.69
C ALA A 45 2.31 26.02 17.44
N ARG A 46 3.52 26.57 17.30
CA ARG A 46 3.89 27.86 17.91
C ARG A 46 3.13 29.02 17.26
N ASP A 47 3.01 29.03 15.94
CA ASP A 47 2.31 30.11 15.22
C ASP A 47 0.80 30.10 15.51
N THR A 48 0.19 28.92 15.60
CA THR A 48 -1.23 28.77 15.97
C THR A 48 -1.48 29.14 17.45
N ALA A 49 -0.48 29.10 18.33
CA ALA A 49 -0.66 29.44 19.73
C ALA A 49 -1.08 30.92 19.88
N GLY A 50 -2.21 31.16 20.53
CA GLY A 50 -2.82 32.50 20.64
C GLY A 50 -3.62 32.95 19.40
N HIS A 51 -3.61 32.14 18.33
CA HIS A 51 -4.30 32.41 17.06
C HIS A 51 -5.13 31.21 16.60
N GLY A 52 -5.73 30.47 17.54
CA GLY A 52 -6.46 29.23 17.29
C GLY A 52 -7.75 29.36 16.48
N ASP A 53 -8.12 30.58 16.11
CA ASP A 53 -9.28 30.90 15.26
C ASP A 53 -8.88 31.39 13.86
N ASP A 54 -7.57 31.39 13.53
CA ASP A 54 -7.06 31.69 12.20
C ASP A 54 -7.04 30.43 11.33
N PRO A 55 -7.86 30.34 10.26
CA PRO A 55 -7.94 29.14 9.46
C PRO A 55 -6.64 28.79 8.72
N GLY A 56 -5.83 29.77 8.30
CA GLY A 56 -4.57 29.48 7.60
C GLY A 56 -3.53 28.83 8.51
N ARG A 57 -3.52 29.24 9.78
CA ARG A 57 -2.67 28.64 10.81
C ARG A 57 -3.15 27.26 11.23
N LEU A 58 -4.47 27.07 11.32
CA LEU A 58 -5.07 25.76 11.57
C LEU A 58 -4.76 24.78 10.44
N ASP A 59 -4.87 25.20 9.18
CA ASP A 59 -4.51 24.37 8.03
C ASP A 59 -3.04 23.90 8.11
N SER A 60 -2.10 24.84 8.32
CA SER A 60 -0.68 24.53 8.45
C SER A 60 -0.40 23.53 9.59
N LEU A 61 -1.05 23.71 10.75
CA LEU A 61 -0.94 22.78 11.88
C LEU A 61 -1.54 21.41 11.55
N GLY A 62 -2.72 21.39 10.92
CA GLY A 62 -3.43 20.18 10.52
C GLY A 62 -2.60 19.34 9.55
N VAL A 63 -2.06 19.97 8.51
CA VAL A 63 -1.18 19.33 7.52
C VAL A 63 0.10 18.80 8.17
N ALA A 64 0.73 19.56 9.07
CA ALA A 64 1.93 19.11 9.77
C ALA A 64 1.65 17.90 10.69
N LEU A 65 0.52 17.89 11.39
CA LEU A 65 0.06 16.76 12.19
C LEU A 65 -0.24 15.53 11.32
N LEU A 66 -0.95 15.74 10.21
CA LEU A 66 -1.30 14.70 9.25
C LEU A 66 -0.05 14.05 8.68
N ARG A 67 0.92 14.84 8.20
CA ARG A 67 2.21 14.35 7.68
C ARG A 67 2.92 13.41 8.65
N LEU A 68 2.92 13.73 9.94
CA LEU A 68 3.55 12.92 10.98
C LEU A 68 2.70 11.75 11.50
N GLY A 69 1.56 11.46 10.87
CA GLY A 69 0.66 10.38 11.29
C GLY A 69 -0.06 10.65 12.61
N ARG A 70 -0.10 11.91 13.08
CA ARG A 70 -0.85 12.34 14.29
C ARG A 70 -2.32 12.57 13.93
N LEU A 71 -2.96 11.54 13.38
CA LEU A 71 -4.24 11.63 12.68
C LEU A 71 -5.40 12.13 13.56
N ALA A 72 -5.47 11.70 14.82
CA ALA A 72 -6.52 12.13 15.74
C ALA A 72 -6.43 13.63 16.07
N GLU A 73 -5.22 14.17 16.15
CA GLU A 73 -5.01 15.59 16.40
C GLU A 73 -5.25 16.41 15.13
N ALA A 74 -4.76 15.92 13.99
CA ALA A 74 -5.06 16.52 12.69
C ALA A 74 -6.57 16.63 12.46
N ARG A 75 -7.33 15.57 12.76
CA ARG A 75 -8.80 15.56 12.66
C ARG A 75 -9.43 16.69 13.47
N LYS A 76 -9.03 16.88 14.73
CA LYS A 76 -9.56 17.94 15.60
C LYS A 76 -9.29 19.32 15.01
N VAL A 77 -8.09 19.52 14.47
CA VAL A 77 -7.68 20.79 13.86
C VAL A 77 -8.50 21.07 12.59
N PHE A 78 -8.65 20.10 11.68
CA PHE A 78 -9.46 20.29 10.47
C PHE A 78 -10.95 20.45 10.77
N GLN A 79 -11.49 19.76 11.78
CA GLN A 79 -12.86 19.99 12.26
C GLN A 79 -13.05 21.42 12.76
N ARG A 80 -12.06 21.97 13.47
CA ARG A 80 -12.08 23.38 13.90
C ARG A 80 -12.01 24.33 12.69
N SER A 81 -11.13 24.06 11.71
CA SER A 81 -11.02 24.87 10.50
C SER A 81 -12.36 24.92 9.75
N LEU A 82 -12.99 23.76 9.54
CA LEU A 82 -14.27 23.66 8.85
C LEU A 82 -15.42 24.33 9.63
N ALA A 83 -15.38 24.30 10.97
CA ALA A 83 -16.36 25.01 11.80
C ALA A 83 -16.23 26.55 11.68
N LEU A 84 -15.01 27.06 11.49
CA LEU A 84 -14.75 28.50 11.28
C LEU A 84 -15.03 28.93 9.84
N ARG A 85 -14.73 28.06 8.87
CA ARG A 85 -14.97 28.27 7.45
C ARG A 85 -15.59 27.01 6.82
N PRO A 86 -16.93 26.94 6.71
CA PRO A 86 -17.61 25.78 6.13
C PRO A 86 -17.28 25.47 4.66
N ALA A 87 -16.75 26.46 3.93
CA ALA A 87 -16.30 26.34 2.54
C ALA A 87 -14.77 26.10 2.41
N ASP A 88 -14.12 25.62 3.47
CA ASP A 88 -12.69 25.28 3.44
C ASP A 88 -12.47 23.91 2.78
N ASP A 89 -12.18 23.93 1.48
CA ASP A 89 -11.93 22.73 0.68
C ASP A 89 -10.70 21.93 1.15
N GLY A 90 -9.67 22.59 1.68
CA GLY A 90 -8.48 21.91 2.23
C GLY A 90 -8.82 21.11 3.49
N ALA A 91 -9.62 21.69 4.39
CA ALA A 91 -10.12 21.00 5.56
C ALA A 91 -11.08 19.85 5.18
N ARG A 92 -11.96 20.05 4.18
CA ARG A 92 -12.82 18.99 3.64
C ARG A 92 -12.01 17.84 3.06
N ALA A 93 -11.03 18.14 2.21
CA ALA A 93 -10.14 17.14 1.60
C ALA A 93 -9.42 16.32 2.67
N SER A 94 -8.85 17.00 3.67
CA SER A 94 -8.13 16.35 4.76
C SER A 94 -9.02 15.49 5.64
N LEU A 95 -10.24 15.95 5.96
CA LEU A 95 -11.23 15.15 6.69
C LEU A 95 -11.72 13.96 5.86
N GLY A 96 -11.88 14.14 4.55
CA GLY A 96 -12.24 13.09 3.60
C GLY A 96 -11.20 11.97 3.55
N LYS A 97 -9.90 12.33 3.42
CA LYS A 97 -8.77 11.40 3.53
C LYS A 97 -8.77 10.64 4.85
N LEU A 98 -8.95 11.35 5.96
CA LEU A 98 -9.00 10.75 7.29
C LEU A 98 -10.22 9.83 7.45
N ALA A 99 -11.36 10.13 6.82
CA ALA A 99 -12.52 9.23 6.80
C ALA A 99 -12.27 7.98 5.93
N LEU A 100 -11.56 8.13 4.79
CA LEU A 100 -11.13 7.02 3.95
C LEU A 100 -10.21 6.05 4.71
N PHE A 101 -9.24 6.59 5.46
CA PHE A 101 -8.32 5.80 6.29
C PHE A 101 -9.05 4.98 7.35
N ASP A 102 -10.08 5.56 7.95
CA ASP A 102 -10.95 4.91 8.94
C ASP A 102 -12.04 4.03 8.30
N ASP A 103 -12.02 3.81 6.98
CA ASP A 103 -13.00 3.01 6.23
C ASP A 103 -14.45 3.52 6.33
N ARG A 104 -14.64 4.80 6.66
CA ARG A 104 -15.93 5.51 6.64
C ARG A 104 -16.20 6.05 5.24
N LEU A 105 -16.42 5.14 4.30
CA LEU A 105 -16.41 5.44 2.86
C LEU A 105 -17.45 6.46 2.42
N SER A 106 -18.68 6.39 2.96
CA SER A 106 -19.74 7.33 2.60
C SER A 106 -19.46 8.76 3.08
N GLU A 107 -18.86 8.89 4.26
CA GLU A 107 -18.42 10.19 4.79
C GLU A 107 -17.25 10.73 3.97
N ALA A 108 -16.27 9.88 3.63
CA ALA A 108 -15.13 10.24 2.80
C ALA A 108 -15.60 10.81 1.45
N GLU A 109 -16.45 10.08 0.74
CA GLU A 109 -16.98 10.53 -0.55
C GLU A 109 -17.76 11.84 -0.43
N SER A 110 -18.63 11.97 0.58
CA SER A 110 -19.41 13.20 0.79
C SER A 110 -18.52 14.42 1.04
N LEU A 111 -17.43 14.26 1.80
CA LEU A 111 -16.47 15.32 2.06
C LEU A 111 -15.69 15.69 0.80
N LEU A 112 -15.30 14.70 0.00
CA LEU A 112 -14.41 14.87 -1.16
C LEU A 112 -15.13 15.28 -2.44
N ALA A 113 -16.38 14.87 -2.67
CA ALA A 113 -17.10 15.09 -3.94
C ALA A 113 -17.27 16.56 -4.36
N GLY A 114 -17.18 17.48 -3.40
CA GLY A 114 -17.26 18.92 -3.65
C GLY A 114 -15.92 19.64 -3.78
N VAL A 115 -14.80 18.96 -3.47
CA VAL A 115 -13.46 19.55 -3.50
C VAL A 115 -13.00 19.60 -4.97
N GLN A 116 -12.76 20.81 -5.47
CA GLN A 116 -12.27 21.04 -6.83
C GLN A 116 -10.75 21.28 -6.83
N ASP A 117 -10.08 21.01 -7.95
CA ASP A 117 -8.68 21.37 -8.21
C ASP A 117 -7.63 20.87 -7.19
N ASP A 118 -7.92 19.80 -6.42
CA ASP A 118 -6.96 19.10 -5.56
C ASP A 118 -6.75 17.66 -6.04
N ALA A 119 -5.60 17.39 -6.65
CA ALA A 119 -5.26 16.07 -7.20
C ALA A 119 -5.24 14.97 -6.11
N GLY A 120 -4.84 15.31 -4.88
CA GLY A 120 -4.85 14.38 -3.75
C GLY A 120 -6.26 14.00 -3.34
N ALA A 121 -7.16 14.98 -3.27
CA ALA A 121 -8.58 14.78 -2.97
C ALA A 121 -9.28 13.96 -4.07
N LEU A 122 -8.96 14.21 -5.34
CA LEU A 122 -9.48 13.41 -6.46
C LEU A 122 -9.00 11.95 -6.39
N HIS A 123 -7.72 11.73 -6.06
CA HIS A 123 -7.20 10.37 -5.82
C HIS A 123 -7.92 9.67 -4.66
N ASP A 124 -8.11 10.35 -3.53
CA ASP A 124 -8.82 9.80 -2.37
C ASP A 124 -10.30 9.54 -2.67
N LEU A 125 -10.93 10.39 -3.48
CA LEU A 125 -12.32 10.22 -3.92
C LEU A 125 -12.47 9.00 -4.82
N MET A 126 -11.57 8.85 -5.80
CA MET A 126 -11.52 7.65 -6.65
C MET A 126 -11.32 6.39 -5.79
N ALA A 127 -10.40 6.43 -4.81
CA ALA A 127 -10.17 5.31 -3.90
C ALA A 127 -11.40 4.98 -3.04
N ALA A 128 -12.13 5.99 -2.56
CA ALA A 128 -13.40 5.81 -1.85
C ALA A 128 -14.44 5.11 -2.74
N ARG A 129 -14.64 5.59 -3.97
CA ARG A 129 -15.56 5.01 -4.96
C ARG A 129 -15.21 3.56 -5.30
N VAL A 130 -13.93 3.27 -5.54
CA VAL A 130 -13.44 1.90 -5.77
C VAL A 130 -13.77 0.99 -4.59
N ARG A 131 -13.51 1.43 -3.34
CA ARG A 131 -13.80 0.65 -2.13
C ARG A 131 -15.30 0.46 -1.87
N ARG A 132 -16.13 1.40 -2.32
CA ARG A 132 -17.61 1.29 -2.30
C ARG A 132 -18.16 0.39 -3.41
N GLY A 133 -17.35 0.04 -4.40
CA GLY A 133 -17.77 -0.73 -5.57
C GLY A 133 -18.41 0.11 -6.68
N GLU A 134 -18.26 1.42 -6.63
CA GLU A 134 -18.78 2.39 -7.60
C GLU A 134 -17.81 2.52 -8.79
N TYR A 135 -17.54 1.40 -9.46
CA TYR A 135 -16.47 1.32 -10.45
C TYR A 135 -16.72 2.17 -11.70
N ALA A 136 -17.98 2.38 -12.11
CA ALA A 136 -18.30 3.27 -13.23
C ALA A 136 -17.90 4.72 -12.91
N ALA A 137 -18.28 5.22 -11.74
CA ALA A 137 -17.94 6.56 -11.28
C ALA A 137 -16.42 6.72 -11.03
N ALA A 138 -15.72 5.64 -10.67
CA ALA A 138 -14.26 5.65 -10.59
C ALA A 138 -13.59 5.64 -11.99
N ALA A 139 -14.20 4.99 -12.99
CA ALA A 139 -13.68 4.95 -14.36
C ALA A 139 -13.72 6.33 -15.03
N GLU A 140 -14.79 7.09 -14.81
CA GLU A 140 -14.95 8.46 -15.31
C GLU A 140 -13.84 9.39 -14.82
N MET A 141 -13.43 9.23 -13.55
CA MET A 141 -12.40 10.05 -12.91
C MET A 141 -10.97 9.60 -13.21
N ALA A 142 -10.78 8.43 -13.81
CA ALA A 142 -9.46 7.82 -13.91
C ALA A 142 -8.46 8.70 -14.70
N GLY A 143 -8.94 9.46 -15.69
CA GLY A 143 -8.13 10.45 -16.42
C GLY A 143 -7.71 11.65 -15.58
N ASP A 144 -8.58 12.11 -14.67
CA ASP A 144 -8.34 13.31 -13.84
C ASP A 144 -7.27 13.09 -12.76
N VAL A 145 -6.90 11.83 -12.52
CA VAL A 145 -5.91 11.43 -11.51
C VAL A 145 -4.73 10.66 -12.11
N ASP A 146 -4.43 10.86 -13.39
CA ASP A 146 -3.31 10.22 -14.10
C ASP A 146 -3.35 8.68 -14.06
N GLN A 147 -4.55 8.10 -14.06
CA GLN A 147 -4.79 6.65 -14.04
C GLN A 147 -5.66 6.17 -15.20
N GLU A 148 -5.62 6.85 -16.37
CA GLU A 148 -6.37 6.48 -17.59
C GLU A 148 -6.18 5.01 -17.98
N GLY A 149 -5.02 4.43 -17.68
CA GLY A 149 -4.73 3.02 -17.91
C GLY A 149 -5.59 2.05 -17.09
N ARG A 150 -6.38 2.51 -16.12
CA ARG A 150 -7.34 1.71 -15.34
C ARG A 150 -8.76 1.78 -15.86
N THR A 151 -9.11 2.73 -16.74
CA THR A 151 -10.50 2.99 -17.16
C THR A 151 -11.20 1.70 -17.63
N ALA A 152 -10.61 0.99 -18.58
CA ALA A 152 -11.20 -0.24 -19.12
C ALA A 152 -11.37 -1.37 -18.07
N LEU A 153 -10.48 -1.44 -17.07
CA LEU A 153 -10.64 -2.40 -15.96
C LEU A 153 -11.79 -2.01 -15.04
N LEU A 154 -11.92 -0.73 -14.72
CA LEU A 154 -12.99 -0.23 -13.87
C LEU A 154 -14.36 -0.36 -14.56
N GLU A 155 -14.45 -0.04 -15.86
CA GLU A 155 -15.65 -0.30 -16.68
C GLU A 155 -16.01 -1.78 -16.67
N ARG A 156 -15.03 -2.67 -16.86
CA ARG A 156 -15.22 -4.12 -16.80
C ARG A 156 -15.70 -4.59 -15.43
N MET A 157 -15.22 -3.97 -14.36
CA MET A 157 -15.67 -4.23 -12.99
C MET A 157 -17.10 -3.69 -12.75
N ALA A 158 -17.52 -2.64 -13.45
CA ALA A 158 -18.86 -2.08 -13.36
C ALA A 158 -19.93 -2.94 -14.06
N GLU A 159 -19.56 -3.82 -15.00
CA GLU A 159 -20.47 -4.71 -15.71
C GLU A 159 -21.23 -5.71 -14.80
N GLY A 160 -20.76 -5.95 -13.57
CA GLY A 160 -21.41 -6.86 -12.64
C GLY A 160 -20.57 -7.15 -11.40
N PRO A 161 -21.11 -7.92 -10.43
CA PRO A 161 -20.44 -8.17 -9.16
C PRO A 161 -19.08 -8.85 -9.38
N ILE A 162 -18.07 -8.34 -8.66
CA ILE A 162 -16.72 -8.91 -8.65
C ILE A 162 -16.47 -9.69 -7.36
N TYR A 163 -15.51 -10.62 -7.41
CA TYR A 163 -15.18 -11.53 -6.32
C TYR A 163 -16.40 -12.30 -5.78
N GLN A 164 -17.28 -12.74 -6.67
CA GLN A 164 -18.53 -13.38 -6.29
C GLN A 164 -18.25 -14.79 -5.74
N VAL A 165 -18.51 -15.02 -4.44
CA VAL A 165 -18.36 -16.35 -3.81
C VAL A 165 -19.61 -17.20 -4.09
N THR A 166 -19.59 -17.96 -5.19
CA THR A 166 -20.76 -18.70 -5.71
C THR A 166 -20.96 -20.09 -5.11
N ALA A 167 -19.94 -20.66 -4.45
CA ALA A 167 -20.06 -21.94 -3.75
C ALA A 167 -19.07 -22.04 -2.58
N GLY A 168 -19.33 -22.97 -1.66
CA GLY A 168 -18.47 -23.29 -0.52
C GLY A 168 -19.17 -23.08 0.83
N PRO A 169 -18.66 -23.70 1.90
CA PRO A 169 -19.26 -23.67 3.25
C PRO A 169 -19.13 -22.29 3.91
N ASP A 170 -19.53 -22.16 5.17
CA ASP A 170 -19.34 -20.93 5.96
C ASP A 170 -17.87 -20.68 6.33
N ARG A 171 -17.08 -21.74 6.40
CA ARG A 171 -15.68 -21.72 6.80
C ARG A 171 -14.91 -22.80 6.05
N ILE A 172 -13.72 -22.48 5.58
CA ILE A 172 -12.73 -23.48 5.21
C ILE A 172 -11.47 -23.34 6.05
N ASP A 173 -10.73 -24.43 6.09
CA ASP A 173 -9.38 -24.47 6.61
C ASP A 173 -8.49 -25.20 5.58
N LEU A 174 -7.50 -24.48 5.04
CA LEU A 174 -6.63 -24.93 3.94
C LEU A 174 -5.16 -24.95 4.42
N PRO A 175 -4.45 -26.09 4.35
CA PRO A 175 -3.02 -26.11 4.64
C PRO A 175 -2.25 -25.32 3.58
N TRP A 176 -1.18 -24.65 4.00
CA TRP A 176 -0.22 -24.06 3.07
C TRP A 176 0.63 -25.16 2.45
N THR A 177 0.90 -25.05 1.15
CA THR A 177 1.90 -25.89 0.47
C THR A 177 3.29 -25.58 1.02
N ARG A 178 3.53 -24.31 1.36
CA ARG A 178 4.79 -23.83 1.95
C ARG A 178 4.51 -22.59 2.78
N ALA A 179 5.06 -22.54 3.99
CA ALA A 179 4.85 -21.41 4.91
C ALA A 179 5.90 -20.29 4.81
N TYR A 180 7.07 -20.61 4.28
CA TYR A 180 8.25 -19.76 4.31
C TYR A 180 9.05 -19.88 2.99
N PRO A 181 9.55 -18.78 2.41
CA PRO A 181 9.64 -17.42 2.96
C PRO A 181 8.33 -16.61 2.89
N VAL A 182 7.35 -17.05 2.10
CA VAL A 182 5.99 -16.48 2.07
C VAL A 182 4.96 -17.62 2.07
N PRO A 183 3.73 -17.39 2.56
CA PRO A 183 2.68 -18.41 2.54
C PRO A 183 2.23 -18.72 1.11
N LEU A 184 2.41 -19.95 0.67
CA LEU A 184 1.97 -20.46 -0.63
C LEU A 184 0.81 -21.43 -0.45
N VAL A 185 -0.26 -21.23 -1.21
CA VAL A 185 -1.46 -22.06 -1.21
C VAL A 185 -1.71 -22.65 -2.59
N ARG A 186 -2.17 -23.91 -2.61
CA ARG A 186 -2.64 -24.54 -3.83
C ARG A 186 -4.10 -24.15 -4.06
N VAL A 187 -4.37 -23.65 -5.26
CA VAL A 187 -5.69 -23.17 -5.69
C VAL A 187 -5.96 -23.66 -7.11
N LYS A 188 -7.19 -23.53 -7.60
CA LYS A 188 -7.48 -23.74 -9.03
C LYS A 188 -7.80 -22.42 -9.71
N LEU A 189 -6.94 -21.98 -10.61
CA LEU A 189 -7.18 -20.84 -11.49
C LEU A 189 -7.83 -21.35 -12.77
N ASN A 190 -9.06 -20.92 -13.04
CA ASN A 190 -9.87 -21.38 -14.19
C ASN A 190 -9.90 -22.92 -14.32
N GLY A 191 -10.02 -23.60 -13.18
CA GLY A 191 -10.09 -25.07 -13.09
C GLY A 191 -8.74 -25.78 -13.08
N GLN A 192 -7.61 -25.08 -13.26
CA GLN A 192 -6.27 -25.67 -13.28
C GLN A 192 -5.55 -25.45 -11.96
N SER A 193 -4.98 -26.52 -11.40
CA SER A 193 -4.22 -26.49 -10.15
C SER A 193 -2.94 -25.67 -10.30
N VAL A 194 -2.78 -24.66 -9.46
CA VAL A 194 -1.63 -23.74 -9.46
C VAL A 194 -1.22 -23.39 -8.02
N LEU A 195 0.00 -22.90 -7.87
CA LEU A 195 0.52 -22.37 -6.62
C LEU A 195 0.48 -20.84 -6.65
N MET A 196 -0.10 -20.22 -5.61
CA MET A 196 -0.16 -18.77 -5.45
C MET A 196 0.25 -18.35 -4.04
N ALA A 197 0.88 -17.18 -3.89
CA ALA A 197 1.18 -16.61 -2.58
C ALA A 197 0.00 -15.84 -2.00
N LEU A 198 -0.07 -15.78 -0.66
CA LEU A 198 -0.94 -14.86 0.06
C LEU A 198 -0.16 -13.57 0.36
N ASP A 199 -0.65 -12.45 -0.14
CA ASP A 199 0.01 -11.15 0.05
C ASP A 199 -1.00 -10.04 0.35
N THR A 200 -0.97 -9.54 1.58
CA THR A 200 -1.75 -8.38 1.99
C THR A 200 -1.25 -7.06 1.40
N GLY A 201 -0.04 -7.04 0.83
CA GLY A 201 0.54 -5.85 0.18
C GLY A 201 0.11 -5.63 -1.26
N SER A 202 -0.47 -6.64 -1.90
CA SER A 202 -1.02 -6.54 -3.25
C SER A 202 -2.53 -6.22 -3.20
N SER A 203 -3.02 -5.43 -4.15
CA SER A 203 -4.44 -5.03 -4.25
C SER A 203 -5.33 -6.23 -4.61
N ASP A 204 -5.22 -6.66 -5.86
CA ASP A 204 -6.01 -7.72 -6.48
C ASP A 204 -5.16 -8.98 -6.73
N LEU A 205 -5.60 -9.85 -7.65
CA LEU A 205 -4.74 -10.94 -8.11
C LEU A 205 -3.58 -10.39 -8.94
N LEU A 206 -2.36 -10.88 -8.72
CA LEU A 206 -1.27 -10.73 -9.68
C LEU A 206 -0.93 -12.10 -10.25
N ILE A 207 -0.78 -12.20 -11.57
CA ILE A 207 -0.63 -13.48 -12.28
C ILE A 207 0.55 -13.37 -13.24
N ASP A 208 1.41 -14.39 -13.26
CA ASP A 208 2.51 -14.45 -14.22
C ASP A 208 1.99 -14.41 -15.66
N GLU A 209 2.63 -13.64 -16.53
CA GLU A 209 2.19 -13.50 -17.94
C GLU A 209 2.10 -14.84 -18.71
N SER A 210 2.96 -15.82 -18.39
CA SER A 210 2.89 -17.15 -19.01
C SER A 210 1.70 -17.95 -18.49
N ALA A 211 1.42 -17.86 -17.19
CA ALA A 211 0.28 -18.51 -16.56
C ALA A 211 -1.05 -17.89 -17.02
N ALA A 212 -1.13 -16.56 -17.11
CA ALA A 212 -2.32 -15.86 -17.61
C ALA A 212 -2.70 -16.34 -19.02
N ARG A 213 -1.72 -16.50 -19.93
CA ARG A 213 -1.94 -17.08 -21.26
C ARG A 213 -2.36 -18.54 -21.20
N ARG A 214 -1.63 -19.35 -20.42
CA ARG A 214 -1.88 -20.81 -20.32
C ARG A 214 -3.26 -21.13 -19.76
N TYR A 215 -3.70 -20.36 -18.76
CA TYR A 215 -4.94 -20.58 -18.03
C TYR A 215 -6.08 -19.66 -18.50
N ARG A 216 -5.90 -18.98 -19.64
CA ARG A 216 -6.93 -18.17 -20.32
C ARG A 216 -7.54 -17.08 -19.42
N VAL A 217 -6.71 -16.39 -18.66
CA VAL A 217 -7.11 -15.18 -17.95
C VAL A 217 -7.39 -14.08 -18.98
N ASP A 218 -8.54 -13.43 -18.90
CA ASP A 218 -8.94 -12.42 -19.86
C ASP A 218 -8.08 -11.17 -19.71
N ARG A 219 -7.51 -10.69 -20.81
CA ARG A 219 -6.79 -9.42 -20.83
C ARG A 219 -7.78 -8.28 -20.95
N VAL A 220 -7.53 -7.22 -20.21
CA VAL A 220 -8.29 -5.96 -20.30
C VAL A 220 -7.34 -4.88 -20.81
N PRO A 221 -7.77 -3.99 -21.71
CA PRO A 221 -6.93 -2.87 -22.14
C PRO A 221 -6.39 -2.03 -20.99
N GLY A 222 -5.26 -1.37 -21.23
CA GLY A 222 -4.60 -0.51 -20.26
C GLY A 222 -3.63 -1.23 -19.33
N GLN A 223 -2.88 -0.42 -18.60
CA GLN A 223 -1.89 -0.83 -17.61
C GLN A 223 -1.92 0.15 -16.45
N ARG A 224 -1.51 -0.34 -15.29
CA ARG A 224 -1.41 0.46 -14.06
C ARG A 224 -0.07 0.22 -13.38
N ILE A 225 0.33 1.16 -12.54
CA ILE A 225 1.57 1.02 -11.76
C ILE A 225 1.26 0.25 -10.48
N GLU A 226 2.09 -0.76 -10.18
CA GLU A 226 2.13 -1.43 -8.89
C GLU A 226 3.49 -1.28 -8.25
N PHE A 227 3.53 -1.25 -6.91
CA PHE A 227 4.78 -1.35 -6.19
C PHE A 227 5.11 -2.83 -5.97
N TRP A 228 6.05 -3.35 -6.75
CA TRP A 228 6.43 -4.75 -6.71
C TRP A 228 7.89 -4.91 -6.32
N SER A 229 8.10 -5.44 -5.11
CA SER A 229 9.41 -5.74 -4.55
C SER A 229 10.39 -4.55 -4.61
N GLY A 230 9.98 -3.39 -4.08
CA GLY A 230 10.86 -2.22 -3.97
C GLY A 230 10.89 -1.29 -5.18
N SER A 231 10.04 -1.50 -6.19
CA SER A 231 10.04 -0.68 -7.41
C SER A 231 8.65 -0.56 -7.99
N ARG A 232 8.39 0.56 -8.67
CA ARG A 232 7.18 0.76 -9.47
C ARG A 232 7.29 -0.02 -10.78
N VAL A 233 6.34 -0.91 -11.04
CA VAL A 233 6.29 -1.75 -12.23
C VAL A 233 4.96 -1.57 -12.95
N ALA A 234 4.99 -1.59 -14.28
CA ALA A 234 3.77 -1.62 -15.08
C ALA A 234 3.14 -3.02 -15.01
N VAL A 235 1.85 -3.05 -14.71
CA VAL A 235 1.03 -4.26 -14.64
C VAL A 235 -0.10 -4.12 -15.65
N ARG A 236 -0.24 -5.11 -16.53
CA ARG A 236 -1.31 -5.13 -17.54
C ARG A 236 -2.61 -5.59 -16.90
N ASN A 237 -3.70 -4.90 -17.19
CA ASN A 237 -5.00 -5.24 -16.62
C ASN A 237 -5.52 -6.58 -17.13
N ALA A 238 -6.20 -7.30 -16.25
CA ALA A 238 -6.77 -8.59 -16.54
C ALA A 238 -7.98 -8.90 -15.65
N MET A 239 -8.70 -9.96 -15.98
CA MET A 239 -9.82 -10.49 -15.22
C MET A 239 -9.74 -12.02 -15.24
N ALA A 240 -9.64 -12.65 -14.08
CA ALA A 240 -9.76 -14.10 -13.96
C ALA A 240 -11.23 -14.48 -13.79
N GLN A 241 -11.66 -15.48 -14.55
CA GLN A 241 -13.07 -15.90 -14.57
C GLN A 241 -13.42 -16.64 -13.28
N ARG A 242 -12.52 -17.51 -12.79
CA ARG A 242 -12.76 -18.32 -11.61
C ARG A 242 -11.48 -18.63 -10.83
N LEU A 243 -11.57 -18.57 -9.51
CA LEU A 243 -10.58 -19.08 -8.58
C LEU A 243 -11.27 -20.02 -7.57
N GLU A 244 -10.75 -21.24 -7.40
CA GLU A 244 -11.19 -22.15 -6.34
C GLU A 244 -10.12 -22.22 -5.25
N ILE A 245 -10.50 -21.87 -4.03
CA ILE A 245 -9.65 -21.93 -2.83
C ILE A 245 -10.30 -22.91 -1.86
N GLY A 246 -9.69 -24.08 -1.67
CA GLY A 246 -10.34 -25.16 -0.93
C GLY A 246 -11.72 -25.50 -1.53
N ALA A 247 -12.77 -25.41 -0.71
CA ALA A 247 -14.15 -25.63 -1.13
C ALA A 247 -14.87 -24.37 -1.66
N PHE A 248 -14.24 -23.19 -1.59
CA PHE A 248 -14.81 -21.96 -2.12
C PHE A 248 -14.63 -21.87 -3.63
N ARG A 249 -15.69 -21.46 -4.33
CA ARG A 249 -15.63 -21.00 -5.72
C ARG A 249 -15.88 -19.50 -5.75
N ILE A 250 -14.91 -18.75 -6.27
CA ILE A 250 -14.99 -17.31 -6.48
C ILE A 250 -14.96 -17.03 -7.98
N GLU A 251 -15.79 -16.12 -8.46
CA GLU A 251 -15.89 -15.75 -9.88
C GLU A 251 -15.68 -14.24 -10.09
N ARG A 252 -15.30 -13.88 -11.32
CA ARG A 252 -15.05 -12.48 -11.76
C ARG A 252 -14.05 -11.74 -10.85
N LEU A 253 -12.78 -12.12 -10.93
CA LEU A 253 -11.72 -11.57 -10.09
C LEU A 253 -10.84 -10.60 -10.89
N PRO A 254 -10.85 -9.30 -10.56
CA PRO A 254 -9.86 -8.36 -11.09
C PRO A 254 -8.45 -8.89 -10.89
N ALA A 255 -7.62 -8.71 -11.90
CA ALA A 255 -6.26 -9.20 -11.90
C ALA A 255 -5.32 -8.23 -12.63
N GLY A 256 -4.04 -8.40 -12.34
CA GLY A 256 -2.93 -7.80 -13.06
C GLY A 256 -1.98 -8.87 -13.57
N THR A 257 -1.34 -8.63 -14.71
CA THR A 257 -0.31 -9.52 -15.24
C THR A 257 1.05 -8.83 -15.34
N LEU A 258 2.08 -9.53 -14.89
CA LEU A 258 3.49 -9.11 -14.89
C LEU A 258 4.39 -10.36 -14.85
N SER A 259 5.70 -10.21 -15.06
CA SER A 259 6.62 -11.34 -14.91
C SER A 259 6.90 -11.63 -13.44
N LEU A 260 6.51 -12.82 -12.98
CA LEU A 260 6.77 -13.28 -11.60
C LEU A 260 7.92 -14.28 -11.53
N ARG A 261 8.54 -14.65 -12.66
CA ARG A 261 9.57 -15.69 -12.75
C ARG A 261 10.71 -15.54 -11.73
N LYS A 262 11.28 -14.34 -11.60
CA LYS A 262 12.39 -14.08 -10.66
C LYS A 262 11.96 -14.26 -9.21
N TRP A 263 10.83 -13.64 -8.85
CA TRP A 263 10.24 -13.75 -7.52
C TRP A 263 9.85 -15.19 -7.19
N SER A 264 9.27 -15.94 -8.15
CA SER A 264 8.91 -17.35 -7.96
C SER A 264 10.11 -18.22 -7.60
N ILE A 265 11.29 -17.96 -8.19
CA ILE A 265 12.52 -18.71 -7.88
C ILE A 265 12.98 -18.40 -6.46
N GLU A 266 12.80 -17.16 -6.00
CA GLU A 266 13.17 -16.71 -4.65
C GLU A 266 12.26 -17.31 -3.57
N VAL A 267 10.95 -17.34 -3.82
CA VAL A 267 9.96 -17.82 -2.83
C VAL A 267 9.76 -19.32 -2.85
N ASN A 268 10.05 -20.00 -3.97
CA ASN A 268 9.90 -21.44 -4.07
C ASN A 268 11.04 -22.08 -4.90
N PRO A 269 12.30 -21.97 -4.44
CA PRO A 269 13.45 -22.45 -5.20
C PRO A 269 13.35 -23.94 -5.49
N GLN A 270 13.74 -24.32 -6.72
CA GLN A 270 13.85 -25.72 -7.18
C GLN A 270 12.54 -26.55 -7.09
N SER A 271 11.40 -25.87 -7.02
CA SER A 271 10.07 -26.47 -6.91
C SER A 271 9.15 -25.98 -8.03
N GLU A 272 7.88 -26.38 -8.01
CA GLU A 272 6.91 -25.83 -8.97
C GLU A 272 6.82 -24.29 -8.84
N PRO A 273 6.65 -23.55 -9.95
CA PRO A 273 6.54 -22.10 -9.89
C PRO A 273 5.31 -21.62 -9.11
N ALA A 274 5.49 -20.61 -8.26
CA ALA A 274 4.40 -19.79 -7.76
C ALA A 274 4.00 -18.81 -8.86
N VAL A 275 2.84 -19.04 -9.49
CA VAL A 275 2.43 -18.35 -10.71
C VAL A 275 1.52 -17.15 -10.45
N GLY A 276 1.26 -16.84 -9.19
CA GLY A 276 0.46 -15.68 -8.85
C GLY A 276 0.42 -15.35 -7.36
N VAL A 277 -0.31 -14.28 -7.07
CA VAL A 277 -0.48 -13.68 -5.75
C VAL A 277 -1.97 -13.43 -5.53
N ILE A 278 -2.45 -13.74 -4.35
CA ILE A 278 -3.80 -13.45 -3.86
C ILE A 278 -3.70 -12.20 -2.98
N GLY A 279 -4.19 -11.08 -3.52
CA GLY A 279 -4.19 -9.78 -2.87
C GLY A 279 -5.28 -9.56 -1.82
N LEU A 280 -5.20 -8.41 -1.16
CA LEU A 280 -6.05 -8.02 -0.04
C LEU A 280 -7.54 -7.91 -0.41
N ASN A 281 -7.87 -7.44 -1.61
CA ASN A 281 -9.27 -7.23 -2.01
C ASN A 281 -10.06 -8.53 -2.11
N LEU A 282 -9.40 -9.64 -2.47
CA LEU A 282 -10.02 -10.97 -2.39
C LEU A 282 -10.10 -11.45 -0.93
N MET A 283 -9.04 -11.29 -0.14
CA MET A 283 -9.03 -11.70 1.26
C MET A 283 -10.10 -10.97 2.09
N ARG A 284 -10.40 -9.71 1.76
CA ARG A 284 -11.45 -8.88 2.37
C ARG A 284 -12.87 -9.41 2.13
N ARG A 285 -13.07 -10.36 1.21
CA ARG A 285 -14.35 -11.07 1.04
C ARG A 285 -14.61 -12.10 2.12
N PHE A 286 -13.66 -12.30 3.02
CA PHE A 286 -13.71 -13.23 4.15
C PHE A 286 -13.24 -12.51 5.42
N THR A 287 -13.36 -13.17 6.56
CA THR A 287 -12.56 -12.88 7.76
C THR A 287 -11.37 -13.84 7.77
N PRO A 288 -10.23 -13.48 7.11
CA PRO A 288 -9.12 -14.39 6.92
C PRO A 288 -8.33 -14.55 8.22
N THR A 289 -7.85 -15.77 8.47
CA THR A 289 -6.88 -16.06 9.52
C THR A 289 -5.67 -16.74 8.89
N MET A 290 -4.52 -16.06 8.96
CA MET A 290 -3.22 -16.60 8.57
C MET A 290 -2.58 -17.23 9.80
N ASP A 291 -2.63 -18.56 9.87
CA ASP A 291 -2.07 -19.33 10.96
C ASP A 291 -0.62 -19.70 10.62
N PHE A 292 0.33 -18.80 10.93
CA PHE A 292 1.76 -19.03 10.67
C PHE A 292 2.34 -20.11 11.59
N LYS A 293 1.71 -20.38 12.73
CA LYS A 293 2.10 -21.42 13.69
C LYS A 293 1.79 -22.80 13.12
N ASN A 294 0.56 -23.02 12.67
CA ASN A 294 0.08 -24.30 12.15
C ASN A 294 0.17 -24.42 10.63
N GLN A 295 0.60 -23.37 9.94
CA GLN A 295 0.77 -23.27 8.48
C GLN A 295 -0.54 -23.46 7.71
N ARG A 296 -1.58 -22.73 8.11
CA ARG A 296 -2.93 -22.86 7.55
C ARG A 296 -3.53 -21.52 7.21
N LEU A 297 -4.33 -21.49 6.15
CA LEU A 297 -5.22 -20.39 5.83
C LEU A 297 -6.62 -20.81 6.23
N GLU A 298 -7.22 -20.04 7.12
CA GLU A 298 -8.64 -20.14 7.38
C GLU A 298 -9.37 -18.95 6.75
N LEU A 299 -10.47 -19.24 6.04
CA LEU A 299 -11.36 -18.24 5.47
C LEU A 299 -12.77 -18.47 6.02
N ARG A 300 -13.32 -17.48 6.73
CA ARG A 300 -14.72 -17.45 7.17
C ARG A 300 -15.52 -16.48 6.31
N ARG A 301 -16.73 -16.84 5.91
CA ARG A 301 -17.63 -15.92 5.19
C ARG A 301 -17.97 -14.70 6.05
N PRO A 302 -18.30 -13.55 5.44
CA PRO A 302 -18.85 -12.42 6.17
C PRO A 302 -20.11 -12.84 6.93
N GLY A 303 -20.23 -12.42 8.19
CA GLY A 303 -21.36 -12.78 9.08
C GLY A 303 -21.17 -14.08 9.88
N VAL A 304 -20.19 -14.92 9.52
CA VAL A 304 -19.80 -16.06 10.36
C VAL A 304 -18.98 -15.55 11.53
N ARG A 305 -19.46 -15.78 12.75
CA ARG A 305 -18.85 -15.25 13.97
C ARG A 305 -17.38 -15.70 14.09
N PHE A 306 -16.50 -14.72 14.15
CA PHE A 306 -15.14 -14.89 14.66
C PHE A 306 -15.14 -14.64 16.17
N ALA A 307 -14.45 -15.50 16.91
CA ALA A 307 -14.22 -15.34 18.34
C ALA A 307 -12.73 -15.55 18.58
N ALA A 308 -12.06 -14.53 19.10
CA ALA A 308 -10.65 -14.59 19.46
C ALA A 308 -10.46 -15.46 20.71
N ALA A 309 -9.32 -16.15 20.80
CA ALA A 309 -8.89 -16.82 22.02
C ALA A 309 -8.77 -15.82 23.20
N GLU A 310 -8.94 -16.33 24.41
CA GLU A 310 -8.68 -15.54 25.63
C GLU A 310 -7.23 -15.06 25.63
N GLY A 311 -7.01 -13.79 25.97
CA GLY A 311 -5.68 -13.18 25.95
C GLY A 311 -5.15 -12.79 24.57
N ALA A 312 -5.93 -12.96 23.49
CA ALA A 312 -5.53 -12.52 22.16
C ALA A 312 -5.27 -11.00 22.12
N ALA A 313 -4.14 -10.60 21.54
CA ALA A 313 -3.80 -9.20 21.39
C ALA A 313 -4.58 -8.61 20.21
N ARG A 314 -5.25 -7.47 20.45
CA ARG A 314 -6.01 -6.73 19.44
C ARG A 314 -5.28 -5.45 19.07
N VAL A 315 -5.06 -5.26 17.78
CA VAL A 315 -4.36 -4.08 17.25
C VAL A 315 -5.24 -3.40 16.22
N PRO A 316 -5.68 -2.15 16.46
CA PRO A 316 -6.46 -1.42 15.48
C PRO A 316 -5.64 -1.16 14.22
N PHE A 317 -6.29 -1.22 13.06
CA PHE A 317 -5.69 -0.88 11.78
C PHE A 317 -6.49 0.20 11.06
N GLN A 318 -5.84 0.79 10.05
CA GLN A 318 -6.46 1.65 9.05
C GLN A 318 -6.24 1.08 7.66
N ILE A 319 -7.04 1.50 6.68
CA ILE A 319 -6.82 1.18 5.26
C ILE A 319 -6.49 2.46 4.52
N TRP A 320 -5.22 2.67 4.22
CA TRP A 320 -4.77 3.85 3.48
C TRP A 320 -4.95 3.66 1.98
N GLY A 321 -5.43 4.71 1.31
CA GLY A 321 -5.82 4.65 -0.11
C GLY A 321 -6.84 3.54 -0.37
N GLU A 322 -6.57 2.71 -1.39
CA GLU A 322 -7.47 1.62 -1.78
C GLU A 322 -7.33 0.35 -0.93
N ASN A 323 -6.10 0.00 -0.51
CA ASN A 323 -5.79 -1.35 -0.03
C ASN A 323 -4.61 -1.46 0.96
N GLU A 324 -4.06 -0.36 1.50
CA GLU A 324 -2.90 -0.46 2.39
C GLU A 324 -3.30 -0.66 3.85
N LEU A 325 -3.35 -1.93 4.28
CA LEU A 325 -3.58 -2.32 5.66
C LEU A 325 -2.45 -1.82 6.56
N THR A 326 -2.73 -0.78 7.34
CA THR A 326 -1.73 -0.03 8.09
C THR A 326 -1.98 -0.13 9.59
N VAL A 327 -0.93 -0.50 10.33
CA VAL A 327 -0.93 -0.58 11.79
C VAL A 327 0.11 0.36 12.38
N TYR A 328 0.04 0.58 13.69
CA TYR A 328 1.02 1.40 14.39
C TYR A 328 1.84 0.58 15.38
N GLY A 329 3.13 0.92 15.44
CA GLY A 329 4.11 0.18 16.20
C GLY A 329 5.35 1.00 16.52
N SER A 330 6.43 0.32 16.91
CA SER A 330 7.76 0.93 17.04
C SER A 330 8.84 -0.04 16.58
N LEU A 331 9.95 0.50 16.08
CA LEU A 331 11.16 -0.25 15.76
C LEU A 331 12.26 0.16 16.73
N ALA A 332 13.00 -0.82 17.28
CA ALA A 332 14.11 -0.59 18.21
C ALA A 332 13.76 0.31 19.41
N GLY A 333 12.53 0.21 19.93
CA GLY A 333 12.07 1.04 21.06
C GLY A 333 11.98 2.54 20.74
N SER A 334 11.91 2.90 19.46
CA SER A 334 11.81 4.28 19.01
C SER A 334 10.39 4.84 19.13
N ARG A 335 10.11 5.90 18.38
CA ARG A 335 8.79 6.54 18.31
C ARG A 335 7.71 5.62 17.72
N LYS A 336 6.46 6.07 17.84
CA LYS A 336 5.33 5.51 17.09
C LYS A 336 5.58 5.65 15.57
N MET A 337 5.38 4.57 14.84
CA MET A 337 5.61 4.43 13.42
C MET A 337 4.40 3.80 12.73
N ALA A 338 4.07 4.29 11.53
CA ALA A 338 3.04 3.69 10.68
C ALA A 338 3.67 2.58 9.82
N MET A 339 3.07 1.39 9.85
CA MET A 339 3.62 0.21 9.18
C MET A 339 2.55 -0.46 8.33
N VAL A 340 2.82 -0.64 7.03
CA VAL A 340 1.93 -1.38 6.14
C VAL A 340 2.17 -2.89 6.28
N VAL A 341 1.11 -3.69 6.32
CA VAL A 341 1.19 -5.15 6.44
C VAL A 341 1.27 -5.77 5.05
N GLN A 342 2.40 -6.40 4.72
CA GLN A 342 2.71 -6.97 3.41
C GLN A 342 3.35 -8.36 3.55
N SER A 343 2.54 -9.42 3.57
CA SER A 343 3.04 -10.79 3.78
C SER A 343 3.84 -11.39 2.60
N GLY A 344 3.87 -10.73 1.44
CA GLY A 344 4.52 -11.21 0.22
C GLY A 344 6.01 -10.90 0.07
N VAL A 345 6.66 -10.23 1.03
CA VAL A 345 8.10 -9.91 0.96
C VAL A 345 8.93 -11.05 1.58
N PRO A 346 9.71 -11.80 0.79
CA PRO A 346 10.42 -12.96 1.29
C PRO A 346 11.55 -12.59 2.26
N TYR A 347 11.83 -13.48 3.22
CA TYR A 347 12.92 -13.35 4.19
C TYR A 347 12.88 -12.05 5.00
N CYS A 348 11.68 -11.51 5.21
CA CYS A 348 11.47 -10.18 5.75
C CYS A 348 10.48 -10.24 6.91
N GLY A 349 10.85 -9.64 8.04
CA GLY A 349 9.93 -9.30 9.11
C GLY A 349 9.60 -7.82 9.11
N VAL A 350 10.60 -6.97 8.88
CA VAL A 350 10.44 -5.52 8.70
C VAL A 350 11.25 -5.01 7.50
N GLY A 351 10.63 -4.22 6.65
CA GLY A 351 11.32 -3.49 5.59
C GLY A 351 11.12 -1.99 5.73
N ALA A 352 12.14 -1.19 5.47
CA ALA A 352 12.01 0.27 5.49
C ALA A 352 13.07 0.94 4.60
N PRO A 353 12.90 2.22 4.24
CA PRO A 353 13.95 3.02 3.59
C PRO A 353 15.16 3.19 4.53
N ALA A 354 16.30 3.59 3.95
CA ALA A 354 17.54 3.75 4.72
C ALA A 354 17.41 4.80 5.82
N GLU A 355 16.70 5.89 5.51
CA GLU A 355 16.45 7.04 6.38
C GLU A 355 15.79 6.62 7.70
N VAL A 356 14.85 5.67 7.65
CA VAL A 356 14.15 5.18 8.83
C VAL A 356 15.09 4.37 9.72
N PHE A 357 15.95 3.55 9.13
CA PHE A 357 16.94 2.76 9.88
C PHE A 357 18.04 3.64 10.47
N ASP A 358 18.49 4.66 9.75
CA ASP A 358 19.44 5.66 10.24
C ASP A 358 18.86 6.49 11.40
N GLU A 359 17.59 6.88 11.31
CA GLU A 359 16.87 7.60 12.38
C GLU A 359 16.85 6.83 13.70
N ILE A 360 16.70 5.50 13.65
CA ILE A 360 16.63 4.64 14.83
C ILE A 360 17.97 3.99 15.20
N GLY A 361 19.05 4.31 14.46
CA GLY A 361 20.38 3.79 14.72
C GLY A 361 20.58 2.30 14.43
N VAL A 362 19.72 1.69 13.61
CA VAL A 362 19.84 0.29 13.18
C VAL A 362 20.66 0.23 11.90
N LYS A 363 21.77 -0.52 11.90
CA LYS A 363 22.70 -0.60 10.76
C LYS A 363 22.70 -1.98 10.14
N ALA A 364 23.02 -2.05 8.85
CA ALA A 364 23.26 -3.30 8.15
C ALA A 364 24.33 -4.16 8.85
N GLY A 365 24.14 -5.48 8.83
CA GLY A 365 25.07 -6.43 9.44
C GLY A 365 26.49 -6.34 8.84
N ALA A 366 27.51 -6.75 9.59
CA ALA A 366 28.91 -6.70 9.12
C ALA A 366 29.13 -7.51 7.82
N MET A 367 28.46 -8.67 7.69
CA MET A 367 28.48 -9.47 6.46
C MET A 367 27.82 -8.73 5.28
N SER A 368 26.73 -8.01 5.51
CA SER A 368 26.09 -7.17 4.48
C SER A 368 26.95 -5.97 4.05
N ARG A 369 27.84 -5.48 4.93
CA ARG A 369 28.79 -4.37 4.66
C ARG A 369 30.07 -4.82 3.97
N LEU A 370 30.56 -6.03 4.29
CA LEU A 370 31.77 -6.63 3.73
C LEU A 370 31.62 -7.01 2.26
N VAL A 371 30.38 -7.29 1.82
CA VAL A 371 30.11 -7.55 0.40
C VAL A 371 29.64 -6.27 -0.29
N LYS A 372 30.54 -5.29 -0.43
CA LYS A 372 30.42 -4.26 -1.49
C LYS A 372 30.47 -4.99 -2.84
N GLY A 373 29.31 -5.47 -3.30
CA GLY A 373 29.18 -6.36 -4.44
C GLY A 373 28.08 -7.45 -4.32
N ALA A 374 27.48 -7.65 -3.14
CA ALA A 374 26.38 -8.60 -2.92
C ALA A 374 25.05 -8.18 -3.57
N GLY A 375 25.00 -7.01 -4.21
CA GLY A 375 23.92 -6.72 -5.16
C GLY A 375 23.82 -7.79 -6.26
N GLN A 376 24.92 -8.51 -6.55
CA GLN A 376 24.90 -9.67 -7.45
C GLN A 376 24.21 -10.92 -6.88
N TRP A 377 24.09 -11.06 -5.55
CA TRP A 377 23.37 -12.19 -4.93
C TRP A 377 21.90 -11.85 -4.65
N LEU A 378 21.57 -10.56 -4.46
CA LEU A 378 20.21 -10.01 -4.39
C LEU A 378 19.74 -9.38 -5.72
N GLN A 379 20.03 -10.05 -6.84
CA GLN A 379 19.43 -9.82 -8.16
C GLN A 379 19.36 -8.35 -8.65
N GLY A 380 20.31 -7.49 -8.27
CA GLY A 380 20.42 -6.10 -8.73
C GLY A 380 19.62 -5.06 -7.94
N ARG A 381 19.14 -5.38 -6.72
CA ARG A 381 18.46 -4.40 -5.84
C ARG A 381 19.38 -3.91 -4.71
N PRO A 382 19.30 -2.63 -4.32
CA PRO A 382 20.17 -2.03 -3.30
C PRO A 382 19.72 -2.36 -1.86
N TRP A 383 19.25 -3.58 -1.60
CA TRP A 383 18.76 -3.97 -0.28
C TRP A 383 19.89 -4.54 0.59
N ALA A 384 19.91 -4.16 1.87
CA ALA A 384 20.87 -4.67 2.83
C ALA A 384 20.15 -5.37 3.99
N SER A 385 20.70 -6.49 4.46
CA SER A 385 20.11 -7.22 5.58
C SER A 385 20.37 -6.50 6.90
N VAL A 386 19.32 -6.40 7.70
CA VAL A 386 19.35 -5.84 9.06
C VAL A 386 18.68 -6.82 10.02
N THR A 387 19.02 -6.69 11.30
CA THR A 387 18.27 -7.32 12.39
C THR A 387 17.75 -6.21 13.28
N VAL A 388 16.43 -6.04 13.33
CA VAL A 388 15.79 -5.05 14.19
C VAL A 388 15.72 -5.63 15.60
N PRO A 389 16.32 -4.98 16.62
CA PRO A 389 16.41 -5.54 17.97
C PRO A 389 15.06 -5.92 18.57
N THR A 390 14.07 -5.03 18.42
CA THR A 390 12.69 -5.23 18.88
C THR A 390 11.74 -4.53 17.91
N VAL A 391 10.62 -5.18 17.60
CA VAL A 391 9.52 -4.64 16.81
C VAL A 391 8.25 -4.77 17.64
N THR A 392 7.51 -3.69 17.77
CA THR A 392 6.21 -3.69 18.45
C THR A 392 5.10 -3.32 17.49
N VAL A 393 3.92 -3.91 17.66
CA VAL A 393 2.68 -3.61 16.93
C VAL A 393 1.54 -3.70 17.95
N GLY A 394 1.03 -2.56 18.41
CA GLY A 394 0.20 -2.52 19.61
C GLY A 394 0.89 -3.18 20.81
N ALA A 395 0.23 -4.17 21.43
CA ALA A 395 0.78 -4.96 22.53
C ALA A 395 1.69 -6.13 22.08
N VAL A 396 1.76 -6.41 20.78
CA VAL A 396 2.55 -7.52 20.23
C VAL A 396 4.01 -7.09 20.12
N VAL A 397 4.91 -7.88 20.72
CA VAL A 397 6.36 -7.63 20.70
C VAL A 397 7.07 -8.80 20.05
N LYS A 398 8.12 -8.52 19.27
CA LYS A 398 9.03 -9.53 18.76
C LYS A 398 10.46 -9.01 18.74
N ASP A 399 11.37 -9.81 19.26
CA ASP A 399 12.80 -9.49 19.28
C ASP A 399 13.54 -10.11 18.10
N LYS A 400 14.67 -9.50 17.75
CA LYS A 400 15.62 -9.96 16.71
C LYS A 400 14.93 -10.25 15.38
N VAL A 401 14.10 -9.32 14.93
CA VAL A 401 13.31 -9.49 13.70
C VAL A 401 14.21 -9.26 12.48
N PRO A 402 14.28 -10.21 11.53
CA PRO A 402 15.03 -10.00 10.30
C PRO A 402 14.36 -8.91 9.46
N GLY A 403 15.17 -8.14 8.74
CA GLY A 403 14.63 -7.07 7.92
C GLY A 403 15.51 -6.68 6.74
N TRP A 404 14.92 -5.83 5.90
CA TRP A 404 15.53 -5.32 4.68
C TRP A 404 15.58 -3.80 4.70
N LEU A 405 16.79 -3.25 4.76
CA LEU A 405 17.07 -1.85 4.49
C LEU A 405 16.95 -1.60 2.99
N GLY A 406 16.15 -0.59 2.62
CA GLY A 406 15.85 -0.23 1.23
C GLY A 406 14.66 -0.96 0.62
N ALA A 407 13.94 -1.78 1.40
CA ALA A 407 12.76 -2.52 0.91
C ALA A 407 11.59 -1.62 0.47
N LEU A 408 11.62 -0.37 0.91
CA LEU A 408 10.78 0.72 0.45
C LEU A 408 11.69 1.81 -0.13
N ASP A 409 11.25 2.43 -1.22
CA ASP A 409 11.90 3.61 -1.79
C ASP A 409 11.62 4.86 -0.93
N SER A 410 12.52 5.84 -0.93
CA SER A 410 12.35 7.06 -0.13
C SER A 410 11.12 7.88 -0.55
N GLY A 411 10.74 7.86 -1.83
CA GLY A 411 9.51 8.50 -2.32
C GLY A 411 8.23 7.84 -1.79
N GLU A 412 8.34 6.58 -1.36
CA GLU A 412 7.23 5.81 -0.81
C GLU A 412 6.98 6.11 0.68
N LEU A 413 7.87 6.86 1.35
CA LEU A 413 7.66 7.35 2.71
C LEU A 413 6.41 8.23 2.80
N TRP A 414 6.07 8.97 1.74
CA TRP A 414 5.07 10.04 1.80
C TRP A 414 3.90 9.83 0.84
N ARG A 415 3.69 8.60 0.36
CA ARG A 415 2.75 8.28 -0.72
C ARG A 415 1.35 8.88 -0.57
N HIS A 416 0.82 8.98 0.66
CA HIS A 416 -0.52 9.52 0.94
C HIS A 416 -0.50 10.94 1.54
N GLY A 417 0.66 11.62 1.49
CA GLY A 417 0.92 12.85 2.25
C GLY A 417 1.08 12.61 3.75
N VAL A 418 1.16 11.34 4.16
CA VAL A 418 1.37 10.87 5.54
C VAL A 418 2.58 9.95 5.53
N ARG A 419 3.41 10.07 6.56
CA ARG A 419 4.62 9.25 6.69
C ARG A 419 4.27 7.78 6.93
N ARG A 420 4.65 6.92 5.98
CA ARG A 420 4.67 5.45 6.08
C ARG A 420 6.09 5.01 6.36
N ASP A 421 6.37 4.61 7.60
CA ASP A 421 7.74 4.38 8.06
C ASP A 421 8.30 3.01 7.63
N ALA A 422 7.47 1.98 7.58
CA ALA A 422 7.94 0.62 7.31
C ALA A 422 6.85 -0.27 6.71
N LEU A 423 7.26 -1.47 6.29
CA LEU A 423 6.40 -2.61 6.04
C LEU A 423 6.68 -3.71 7.06
N LEU A 424 5.64 -4.50 7.38
CA LEU A 424 5.70 -5.73 8.18
C LEU A 424 5.42 -6.92 7.26
N SER A 425 6.27 -7.95 7.31
CA SER A 425 6.12 -9.15 6.47
C SER A 425 6.13 -10.44 7.30
N SER A 426 6.03 -11.58 6.63
CA SER A 426 5.81 -12.93 7.14
C SER A 426 6.66 -13.29 8.38
N ASP A 427 7.94 -12.89 8.43
CA ASP A 427 8.80 -13.24 9.57
C ASP A 427 8.43 -12.52 10.87
N PHE A 428 7.74 -11.38 10.82
CA PHE A 428 7.19 -10.77 12.03
C PHE A 428 6.05 -11.63 12.59
N PHE A 429 5.19 -12.16 11.72
CA PHE A 429 4.02 -12.96 12.11
C PHE A 429 4.35 -14.43 12.43
N ARG A 430 5.53 -14.91 12.07
CA ARG A 430 5.97 -16.30 12.30
C ARG A 430 5.78 -16.73 13.76
N GLY A 431 5.16 -17.90 13.94
CA GLY A 431 4.88 -18.51 15.24
C GLY A 431 3.52 -18.12 15.82
N ARG A 432 2.74 -17.27 15.14
CA ARG A 432 1.44 -16.77 15.60
C ARG A 432 0.34 -17.07 14.60
N ARG A 433 -0.88 -16.86 15.05
CA ARG A 433 -2.08 -16.85 14.22
C ARG A 433 -2.62 -15.42 14.18
N VAL A 434 -2.89 -14.94 12.96
CA VAL A 434 -3.24 -13.53 12.71
C VAL A 434 -4.54 -13.48 11.94
N THR A 435 -5.58 -12.94 12.57
CA THR A 435 -6.89 -12.73 11.95
C THR A 435 -7.09 -11.26 11.60
N ILE A 436 -7.59 -10.99 10.40
CA ILE A 436 -8.07 -9.65 10.04
C ILE A 436 -9.57 -9.58 10.34
N ASP A 437 -9.93 -8.89 11.42
CA ASP A 437 -11.32 -8.63 11.80
C ASP A 437 -11.77 -7.29 11.21
N TRP A 438 -12.40 -7.36 10.04
CA TRP A 438 -12.90 -6.18 9.33
C TRP A 438 -14.06 -5.49 10.04
N SER A 439 -14.76 -6.18 10.95
CA SER A 439 -15.92 -5.62 11.65
C SER A 439 -15.50 -4.74 12.83
N ALA A 440 -14.40 -5.11 13.48
CA ALA A 440 -13.80 -4.34 14.57
C ALA A 440 -12.68 -3.40 14.08
N HIS A 441 -12.25 -3.52 12.81
CA HIS A 441 -11.06 -2.87 12.25
C HIS A 441 -9.80 -3.18 13.06
N GLU A 442 -9.64 -4.45 13.43
CA GLU A 442 -8.53 -4.94 14.25
C GLU A 442 -7.80 -6.14 13.62
N LEU A 443 -6.49 -6.17 13.79
CA LEU A 443 -5.69 -7.38 13.69
C LEU A 443 -5.71 -8.09 15.04
N VAL A 444 -6.09 -9.36 15.02
CA VAL A 444 -6.11 -10.20 16.22
C VAL A 444 -4.97 -11.20 16.15
N PHE A 445 -4.12 -11.17 17.16
CA PHE A 445 -2.94 -12.02 17.29
C PHE A 445 -3.16 -13.06 18.40
N GLU A 446 -2.98 -14.33 18.06
CA GLU A 446 -3.07 -15.47 18.96
C GLU A 446 -1.74 -16.24 18.95
N GLU A 447 -1.30 -16.73 20.12
CA GLU A 447 0.01 -17.36 20.34
C GLU A 447 0.07 -18.87 20.07
#